data_AF-A0A9Q1IBX5-F1
#
_entry.id   AF-A0A9Q1IBX5-F1
#
_cell.length_a   1.000
_cell.length_b   1.000
_cell.length_c   1.000
_cell.angle_alpha   90.00
_cell.angle_beta   90.00
_cell.angle_gamma   90.00
#
_symmetry.space_group_name_H-M   'P 1'
#
loop_
_entity.id
_entity.type
_entity.pdbx_description
1 polymer ?
#
loop_
_entity_poly.entity_id
_entity_poly.type
_entity_poly.pdbx_seq_one_letter_code
_entity_poly.pdbx_strand_id
1 'polypeptide(L)'
;MGCSISPILFTAAFEIILIGGKQMVRGVRNQSGQRLPALRSYMDDVTTLLQTAACTNRLLKRLEELLIWARIKIKPAKSLSLSIRKGARSDNISFSVDGAKIPLLVEQPVRSLGRLYTADLSDKHMTSSIMTQLSEGLGKLDQSHLPGNLVIWCYQFTLYQRLMWPLKLSEIASTAVLKMDSKANNYIRKWLGLPRCLSNVALFGRNTLQLPLRSLYLGYRQEKVRLVFELRDSSDPFVQKAKAPVRTWRKWRAEQAVDQAIRQLKHQEIVGWLQTGRSRLGWGPAPQRRRGSLKEGEEGAGHLRTNCHLCDTQNPSLQHILTGCKSALTRYRWRHDQVLRKLAEVLEARRLEVNKTSSSTSQLRIHFVRQGAEAQNINQNEWSALTPGCEWNMRVDLDQQFKFPVEIATTSLRPDIVLWSTSSRTVIMAELTVPWEEGTEQPSKGRRRSTVSCRRHVQKQGGRHPPTPWKSAAEVLLENPSNVS
;
A
#
# COMPACT_ATOMS: atom_id res chain seq x y z
N MET A 1 -10.91 11.77 -42.11
CA MET A 1 -11.03 10.92 -40.91
C MET A 1 -11.97 11.60 -39.93
N GLY A 2 -13.00 10.92 -39.43
CA GLY A 2 -14.02 11.56 -38.57
C GLY A 2 -15.41 10.91 -38.61
N CYS A 3 -15.67 10.03 -39.58
CA CYS A 3 -16.88 9.21 -39.58
C CYS A 3 -16.85 8.19 -38.45
N SER A 4 -17.89 8.13 -37.62
CA SER A 4 -18.02 7.20 -36.48
C SER A 4 -17.99 5.72 -36.89
N ILE A 5 -18.39 5.40 -38.12
CA ILE A 5 -18.39 4.03 -38.65
C ILE A 5 -16.99 3.61 -39.13
N SER A 6 -16.13 4.56 -39.49
CA SER A 6 -14.86 4.24 -40.14
C SER A 6 -13.89 3.38 -39.29
N PRO A 7 -13.76 3.55 -37.96
CA PRO A 7 -12.92 2.67 -37.16
C PRO A 7 -13.43 1.22 -37.13
N ILE A 8 -14.77 1.05 -37.10
CA ILE A 8 -15.39 -0.29 -37.06
C ILE A 8 -15.13 -1.03 -38.37
N LEU A 9 -15.34 -0.35 -39.51
CA LEU A 9 -15.04 -0.92 -40.83
C LEU A 9 -13.56 -1.25 -40.98
N PHE A 10 -12.68 -0.37 -40.50
CA PHE A 10 -11.25 -0.62 -40.49
C PHE A 10 -10.90 -1.86 -39.66
N THR A 11 -11.39 -1.95 -38.41
CA THR A 11 -11.11 -3.11 -37.56
C THR A 11 -11.65 -4.41 -38.17
N ALA A 12 -12.87 -4.40 -38.73
CA ALA A 12 -13.45 -5.58 -39.36
C ALA A 12 -12.63 -6.04 -40.58
N ALA A 13 -12.25 -5.13 -41.47
CA ALA A 13 -11.46 -5.45 -42.65
C ALA A 13 -10.02 -5.88 -42.28
N PHE A 14 -9.39 -5.18 -41.33
CA PHE A 14 -8.02 -5.45 -40.93
C PHE A 14 -7.89 -6.76 -40.14
N GLU A 15 -8.92 -7.16 -39.37
CA GLU A 15 -8.91 -8.44 -38.67
C GLU A 15 -8.85 -9.64 -39.64
N ILE A 16 -9.44 -9.55 -40.84
CA ILE A 16 -9.33 -10.60 -41.88
C ILE A 16 -7.86 -10.84 -42.25
N ILE A 17 -7.10 -9.74 -42.43
CA ILE A 17 -5.66 -9.78 -42.73
C ILE A 17 -4.89 -10.40 -41.56
N LEU A 18 -5.21 -9.99 -40.33
CA LEU A 18 -4.57 -10.50 -39.12
C LEU A 18 -4.85 -11.99 -38.92
N ILE A 19 -6.06 -12.47 -39.18
CA ILE A 19 -6.41 -13.90 -39.12
C ILE A 19 -5.57 -14.69 -40.13
N GLY A 20 -5.45 -14.20 -41.37
CA GLY A 20 -4.60 -14.83 -42.40
C GLY A 20 -3.13 -14.90 -41.99
N GLY A 21 -2.60 -13.89 -41.31
CA GLY A 21 -1.24 -13.90 -40.75
C GLY A 21 -1.09 -14.87 -39.57
N LYS A 22 -2.07 -14.89 -38.66
CA LYS A 22 -2.07 -15.75 -37.45
C LYS A 22 -2.01 -17.25 -37.80
N GLN A 23 -2.55 -17.66 -38.95
CA GLN A 23 -2.52 -19.06 -39.40
C GLN A 23 -1.13 -19.57 -39.78
N MET A 24 -0.19 -18.69 -40.17
CA MET A 24 1.12 -19.10 -40.67
C MET A 24 2.10 -19.53 -39.59
N VAL A 25 2.04 -18.89 -38.43
CA VAL A 25 3.02 -19.10 -37.38
C VAL A 25 2.36 -19.23 -36.02
N ARG A 26 2.92 -20.13 -35.23
CA ARG A 26 2.58 -20.28 -33.82
C ARG A 26 3.36 -19.23 -33.04
N GLY A 27 2.71 -18.56 -32.10
CA GLY A 27 3.41 -17.59 -31.25
C GLY A 27 4.27 -18.24 -30.16
N VAL A 28 4.85 -17.39 -29.31
CA VAL A 28 5.89 -17.76 -28.33
C VAL A 28 5.29 -18.45 -27.11
N ARG A 29 5.92 -19.50 -26.59
CA ARG A 29 5.57 -20.04 -25.26
C ARG A 29 6.21 -19.22 -24.15
N ASN A 30 5.42 -18.83 -23.16
CA ASN A 30 5.92 -18.23 -21.93
C ASN A 30 6.46 -19.30 -20.96
N GLN A 31 7.01 -18.87 -19.82
CA GLN A 31 7.54 -19.77 -18.78
C GLN A 31 6.45 -20.67 -18.15
N SER A 32 5.19 -20.25 -18.15
CA SER A 32 4.05 -21.05 -17.68
C SER A 32 3.49 -22.00 -18.75
N GLY A 33 4.17 -22.17 -19.88
CA GLY A 33 3.80 -23.08 -20.96
C GLY A 33 2.68 -22.58 -21.89
N GLN A 34 2.08 -21.42 -21.60
CA GLN A 34 1.06 -20.81 -22.44
C GLN A 34 1.64 -20.16 -23.68
N ARG A 35 0.90 -20.28 -24.79
CA ARG A 35 1.31 -19.72 -26.08
C ARG A 35 0.72 -18.31 -26.24
N LEU A 36 1.60 -17.32 -26.34
CA LEU A 36 1.30 -15.98 -26.78
C LEU A 36 0.82 -15.97 -28.23
N PRO A 37 -0.14 -15.12 -28.61
CA PRO A 37 -0.44 -14.92 -30.01
C PRO A 37 0.78 -14.32 -30.73
N ALA A 38 1.03 -14.80 -31.95
CA ALA A 38 2.13 -14.33 -32.79
C ALA A 38 1.95 -12.86 -33.22
N LEU A 39 0.69 -12.42 -33.32
CA LEU A 39 0.27 -11.11 -33.75
C LEU A 39 -0.62 -10.48 -32.67
N ARG A 40 -0.31 -9.24 -32.32
CA ARG A 40 -1.17 -8.35 -31.52
C ARG A 40 -1.29 -7.04 -32.27
N SER A 41 -2.47 -6.46 -32.27
CA SER A 41 -2.72 -5.20 -32.98
C SER A 41 -3.50 -4.24 -32.09
N TYR A 42 -3.24 -2.96 -32.30
CA TYR A 42 -4.12 -1.88 -31.90
C TYR A 42 -4.29 -0.97 -33.10
N MET A 43 -5.45 -1.06 -33.76
CA MET A 43 -5.64 -0.45 -35.08
C MET A 43 -4.55 -0.89 -36.06
N ASP A 44 -3.83 0.05 -36.68
CA ASP A 44 -2.74 -0.18 -37.62
C ASP A 44 -1.40 -0.55 -36.95
N ASP A 45 -1.25 -0.30 -35.64
CA ASP A 45 -0.06 -0.67 -34.89
C ASP A 45 -0.06 -2.18 -34.61
N VAL A 46 0.71 -2.93 -35.39
CA VAL A 46 0.87 -4.38 -35.26
C VAL A 46 2.21 -4.72 -34.60
N THR A 47 2.17 -5.53 -33.55
CA THR A 47 3.33 -6.10 -32.86
C THR A 47 3.40 -7.60 -33.09
N THR A 48 4.56 -8.07 -33.57
CA THR A 48 4.85 -9.49 -33.77
C THR A 48 5.84 -10.00 -32.73
N LEU A 49 5.58 -11.17 -32.14
CA LEU A 49 6.45 -11.82 -31.18
C LEU A 49 6.60 -13.29 -31.53
N LEU A 50 7.82 -13.69 -31.91
CA LEU A 50 8.15 -15.02 -32.42
C LEU A 50 9.50 -15.51 -31.88
N GLN A 51 9.69 -16.84 -31.89
CA GLN A 51 10.90 -17.46 -31.31
C GLN A 51 12.10 -17.46 -32.25
N THR A 52 11.89 -17.49 -33.56
CA THR A 52 12.97 -17.66 -34.56
C THR A 52 12.81 -16.66 -35.71
N ALA A 53 13.94 -16.19 -36.24
CA ALA A 53 13.97 -15.27 -37.37
C ALA A 53 13.31 -15.86 -38.62
N ALA A 54 13.45 -17.17 -38.86
CA ALA A 54 12.79 -17.87 -39.96
C ALA A 54 11.25 -17.81 -39.86
N CYS A 55 10.68 -17.95 -38.66
CA CYS A 55 9.25 -17.77 -38.46
C CYS A 55 8.83 -16.32 -38.71
N THR A 56 9.62 -15.34 -38.25
CA THR A 56 9.34 -13.92 -38.50
C THR A 56 9.35 -13.59 -39.99
N ASN A 57 10.34 -14.07 -40.74
CA ASN A 57 10.40 -13.89 -42.20
C ASN A 57 9.18 -14.49 -42.91
N ARG A 58 8.78 -15.72 -42.53
CA ARG A 58 7.56 -16.35 -43.08
C ARG A 58 6.29 -15.54 -42.79
N LEU A 59 6.16 -15.03 -41.56
CA LEU A 59 5.03 -14.20 -41.18
C LEU A 59 5.02 -12.88 -41.94
N LEU A 60 6.16 -12.18 -42.02
CA LEU A 60 6.28 -10.91 -42.72
C LEU A 60 5.95 -11.05 -44.20
N LYS A 61 6.46 -12.10 -44.87
CA LYS A 61 6.13 -12.41 -46.26
C LYS A 61 4.62 -12.64 -46.46
N ARG A 62 3.98 -13.40 -45.56
CA ARG A 62 2.52 -13.59 -45.65
C ARG A 62 1.75 -12.30 -45.42
N LEU A 63 2.16 -11.49 -44.44
CA LEU A 63 1.51 -10.21 -44.18
C LEU A 63 1.64 -9.28 -45.40
N GLU A 64 2.81 -9.26 -46.04
CA GLU A 64 3.05 -8.52 -47.27
C GLU A 64 2.10 -8.96 -48.40
N GLU A 65 1.98 -10.27 -48.66
CA GLU A 65 1.02 -10.80 -49.64
C GLU A 65 -0.43 -10.36 -49.36
N LEU A 66 -0.86 -10.46 -48.10
CA LEU A 66 -2.23 -10.11 -47.69
C LEU A 66 -2.47 -8.60 -47.75
N LEU A 67 -1.47 -7.79 -47.43
CA LEU A 67 -1.58 -6.34 -47.48
C LEU A 67 -1.56 -5.83 -48.92
N ILE A 68 -0.75 -6.43 -49.80
CA ILE A 68 -0.80 -6.17 -51.25
C ILE A 68 -2.20 -6.50 -51.80
N TRP A 69 -2.75 -7.67 -51.42
CA TRP A 69 -4.13 -8.05 -51.79
C TRP A 69 -5.16 -7.03 -51.31
N ALA A 70 -5.02 -6.54 -50.07
CA ALA A 70 -5.89 -5.52 -49.50
C ALA A 70 -5.59 -4.09 -50.01
N ARG A 71 -4.58 -3.92 -50.88
CA ARG A 71 -4.09 -2.62 -51.37
C ARG A 71 -3.65 -1.68 -50.24
N ILE A 72 -3.06 -2.24 -49.19
CA ILE A 72 -2.48 -1.54 -48.04
C ILE A 72 -0.96 -1.63 -48.13
N LYS A 73 -0.27 -0.53 -47.81
CA LYS A 73 1.19 -0.46 -47.84
C LYS A 73 1.76 -0.37 -46.42
N ILE A 74 2.74 -1.23 -46.10
CA ILE A 74 3.54 -1.09 -44.88
C ILE A 74 4.49 0.09 -45.05
N LYS A 75 4.77 0.83 -43.98
CA LYS A 75 5.82 1.87 -43.96
C LYS A 75 7.06 1.35 -43.23
N PRO A 76 8.09 0.82 -43.93
CA PRO A 76 9.24 0.18 -43.30
C PRO A 76 10.00 1.09 -42.33
N ALA A 77 10.09 2.39 -42.62
CA ALA A 77 10.70 3.38 -41.75
C ALA A 77 10.01 3.56 -40.38
N LYS A 78 8.71 3.19 -40.27
CA LYS A 78 7.96 3.19 -39.01
C LYS A 78 7.94 1.82 -38.33
N SER A 79 8.25 0.76 -39.07
CA SER A 79 8.40 -0.58 -38.52
C SER A 79 9.77 -0.69 -37.84
N LEU A 80 9.85 -1.38 -36.72
CA LEU A 80 11.09 -1.58 -35.98
C LEU A 80 11.24 -3.04 -35.58
N SER A 81 12.47 -3.53 -35.60
CA SER A 81 12.79 -4.89 -35.22
C SER A 81 13.72 -4.96 -34.01
N LEU A 82 13.51 -5.99 -33.19
CA LEU A 82 14.29 -6.30 -32.01
C LEU A 82 14.46 -7.81 -31.93
N SER A 83 15.72 -8.27 -31.85
CA SER A 83 16.04 -9.67 -31.63
C SER A 83 16.74 -9.84 -30.29
N ILE A 84 16.33 -10.85 -29.51
CA ILE A 84 16.90 -11.17 -28.21
C ILE A 84 17.36 -12.63 -28.22
N ARG A 85 18.63 -12.88 -27.91
CA ARG A 85 19.22 -14.22 -27.82
C ARG A 85 19.89 -14.40 -26.46
N LYS A 86 19.51 -15.44 -25.72
CA LYS A 86 20.03 -15.75 -24.36
C LYS A 86 19.94 -14.54 -23.39
N GLY A 87 18.86 -13.76 -23.49
CA GLY A 87 18.63 -12.58 -22.64
C GLY A 87 19.41 -11.32 -23.05
N ALA A 88 20.29 -11.40 -24.05
CA ALA A 88 20.99 -10.26 -24.62
C ALA A 88 20.38 -9.84 -25.96
N ARG A 89 20.44 -8.55 -26.27
CA ARG A 89 20.07 -8.02 -27.57
C ARG A 89 21.02 -8.57 -28.65
N SER A 90 20.50 -8.91 -29.81
CA SER A 90 21.27 -9.36 -30.97
C SER A 90 20.94 -8.49 -32.18
N ASP A 91 21.93 -7.76 -32.68
CA ASP A 91 21.74 -6.79 -33.76
C ASP A 91 22.11 -7.35 -35.15
N ASN A 92 22.50 -8.63 -35.20
CA ASN A 92 22.96 -9.30 -36.42
C ASN A 92 21.81 -9.78 -37.32
N ILE A 93 20.57 -9.72 -36.83
CA ILE A 93 19.38 -10.19 -37.54
C ILE A 93 18.64 -8.96 -38.04
N SER A 94 18.47 -8.86 -39.36
CA SER A 94 17.67 -7.82 -39.98
C SER A 94 16.52 -8.44 -40.77
N PHE A 95 15.43 -7.68 -40.88
CA PHE A 95 14.23 -8.05 -41.61
C PHE A 95 13.97 -7.03 -42.71
N SER A 96 13.31 -7.45 -43.78
CA SER A 96 12.91 -6.57 -44.88
C SER A 96 11.42 -6.75 -45.18
N VAL A 97 10.79 -5.67 -45.63
CA VAL A 97 9.40 -5.61 -46.10
C VAL A 97 9.34 -4.60 -47.24
N ASP A 98 8.65 -4.94 -48.33
CA ASP A 98 8.53 -4.12 -49.55
C ASP A 98 9.90 -3.73 -50.14
N GLY A 99 10.84 -4.68 -50.13
CA GLY A 99 12.23 -4.48 -50.58
C GLY A 99 13.09 -3.57 -49.69
N ALA A 100 12.53 -2.91 -48.69
CA ALA A 100 13.25 -2.04 -47.77
C ALA A 100 13.60 -2.74 -46.45
N LYS A 101 14.78 -2.42 -45.92
CA LYS A 101 15.22 -2.92 -44.61
C LYS A 101 14.40 -2.26 -43.49
N ILE A 102 13.89 -3.08 -42.56
CA ILE A 102 13.29 -2.61 -41.32
C ILE A 102 14.43 -2.17 -40.38
N PRO A 103 14.42 -0.93 -39.86
CA PRO A 103 15.43 -0.46 -38.94
C PRO A 103 15.46 -1.28 -37.64
N LEU A 104 16.60 -1.23 -36.96
CA LEU A 104 16.79 -1.84 -35.65
C LEU A 104 16.41 -0.86 -34.55
N LEU A 105 15.95 -1.37 -33.40
CA LEU A 105 15.65 -0.53 -32.22
C LEU A 105 16.86 0.29 -31.72
N VAL A 106 18.08 -0.10 -32.10
CA VAL A 106 19.33 0.61 -31.79
C VAL A 106 19.48 1.88 -32.61
N GLU A 107 19.03 1.84 -33.87
CA GLU A 107 19.14 2.95 -34.80
C GLU A 107 18.17 4.07 -34.42
N GLN A 108 16.95 3.70 -33.97
CA GLN A 108 15.94 4.65 -33.54
C GLN A 108 14.99 4.05 -32.47
N PRO A 109 14.58 4.84 -31.46
CA PRO A 109 13.63 4.39 -30.46
C PRO A 109 12.21 4.31 -31.04
N VAL A 110 11.39 3.36 -30.53
CA VAL A 110 9.99 3.20 -30.95
C VAL A 110 9.03 3.71 -29.88
N ARG A 111 8.00 4.45 -30.27
CA ARG A 111 6.88 4.75 -29.40
C ARG A 111 5.71 3.84 -29.75
N SER A 112 5.25 3.04 -28.79
CA SER A 112 4.08 2.17 -28.94
C SER A 112 3.09 2.41 -27.80
N LEU A 113 1.83 2.69 -28.15
CA LEU A 113 0.74 3.01 -27.21
C LEU A 113 1.11 4.05 -26.15
N GLY A 114 1.90 5.05 -26.57
CA GLY A 114 2.34 6.15 -25.72
C GLY A 114 3.61 5.89 -24.90
N ARG A 115 4.12 4.65 -24.83
CA ARG A 115 5.39 4.29 -24.18
C ARG A 115 6.55 4.29 -25.17
N LEU A 116 7.67 4.87 -24.77
CA LEU A 116 8.92 4.86 -25.54
C LEU A 116 9.74 3.63 -25.15
N TYR A 117 10.22 2.90 -26.16
CA TYR A 117 11.15 1.79 -26.00
C TYR A 117 12.48 2.17 -26.63
N THR A 118 13.54 2.04 -25.84
CA THR A 118 14.91 2.33 -26.26
C THR A 118 15.72 1.04 -26.36
N ALA A 119 16.87 1.15 -27.02
CA ALA A 119 17.89 0.13 -27.19
C ALA A 119 18.30 -0.58 -25.87
N ASP A 120 18.25 0.12 -24.74
CA ASP A 120 18.62 -0.38 -23.41
C ASP A 120 17.54 -1.23 -22.73
N LEU A 121 16.33 -1.27 -23.31
CA LEU A 121 15.14 -1.94 -22.74
C LEU A 121 14.87 -1.52 -21.28
N SER A 122 15.19 -0.27 -20.95
CA SER A 122 15.19 0.27 -19.59
C SER A 122 14.45 1.61 -19.52
N ASP A 123 13.63 1.77 -18.49
CA ASP A 123 12.81 2.98 -18.28
C ASP A 123 13.55 4.12 -17.57
N LYS A 124 14.88 4.04 -17.41
CA LYS A 124 15.67 5.11 -16.77
C LYS A 124 15.44 6.46 -17.44
N HIS A 125 15.45 6.49 -18.77
CA HIS A 125 15.22 7.69 -19.57
C HIS A 125 13.80 8.27 -19.41
N MET A 126 12.80 7.41 -19.14
CA MET A 126 11.41 7.83 -18.95
C MET A 126 11.25 8.75 -17.74
N THR A 127 12.00 8.51 -16.67
CA THR A 127 11.97 9.35 -15.48
C THR A 127 12.39 10.78 -15.81
N SER A 128 13.48 10.94 -16.55
CA SER A 128 13.98 12.25 -16.99
C SER A 128 13.00 12.90 -17.97
N SER A 129 12.49 12.14 -18.94
CA SER A 129 11.52 12.64 -19.93
C SER A 129 10.24 13.19 -19.27
N ILE A 130 9.66 12.47 -18.32
CA ILE A 130 8.46 12.91 -17.59
C ILE A 130 8.77 14.13 -16.72
N MET A 131 9.95 14.20 -16.11
CA MET A 131 10.37 15.37 -15.32
C MET A 131 10.52 16.61 -16.19
N THR A 132 11.09 16.47 -17.39
CA THR A 132 11.17 17.55 -18.38
C THR A 132 9.78 17.99 -18.82
N GLN A 133 8.91 17.05 -19.18
CA GLN A 133 7.53 17.32 -19.56
C GLN A 133 6.74 18.04 -18.46
N LEU A 134 6.90 17.63 -17.20
CA LEU A 134 6.31 18.32 -16.06
C LEU A 134 6.87 19.73 -15.94
N SER A 135 8.18 19.91 -16.04
CA SER A 135 8.85 21.21 -15.87
C SER A 135 8.43 22.20 -16.95
N GLU A 136 8.42 21.78 -18.21
CA GLU A 136 7.95 22.59 -19.34
C GLU A 136 6.46 22.90 -19.22
N GLY A 137 5.64 21.90 -18.86
CA GLY A 137 4.21 22.07 -18.68
C GLY A 137 3.87 23.07 -17.57
N LEU A 138 4.54 22.97 -16.43
CA LEU A 138 4.40 23.93 -15.33
C LEU A 138 4.86 25.33 -15.74
N GLY A 139 5.97 25.45 -16.48
CA GLY A 139 6.47 26.72 -16.99
C GLY A 139 5.47 27.41 -17.93
N LYS A 140 4.89 26.67 -18.88
CA LYS A 140 3.86 27.19 -19.79
C LYS A 140 2.60 27.64 -19.05
N LEU A 141 2.17 26.87 -18.05
CA LEU A 141 1.02 27.21 -17.22
C LEU A 141 1.28 28.47 -16.38
N ASP A 142 2.47 28.61 -15.80
CA ASP A 142 2.86 29.79 -15.02
C ASP A 142 2.94 31.07 -15.89
N GLN A 143 3.29 30.92 -17.17
CA GLN A 143 3.36 32.01 -18.16
C GLN A 143 2.01 32.32 -18.84
N SER A 144 0.95 31.58 -18.53
CA SER A 144 -0.35 31.73 -19.24
C SER A 144 -1.12 33.00 -18.88
N HIS A 145 -0.62 33.83 -17.95
CA HIS A 145 -1.27 35.04 -17.41
C HIS A 145 -2.71 34.82 -16.88
N LEU A 146 -3.14 33.57 -16.71
CA LEU A 146 -4.44 33.24 -16.17
C LEU A 146 -4.47 33.47 -14.64
N PRO A 147 -5.65 33.78 -14.07
CA PRO A 147 -5.89 33.69 -12.64
C PRO A 147 -5.45 32.34 -12.07
N GLY A 148 -4.84 32.34 -10.88
CA GLY A 148 -4.19 31.15 -10.33
C GLY A 148 -5.12 29.94 -10.16
N ASN A 149 -6.39 30.15 -9.83
CA ASN A 149 -7.42 29.11 -9.80
C ASN A 149 -7.63 28.44 -11.18
N LEU A 150 -7.62 29.21 -12.27
CA LEU A 150 -7.73 28.68 -13.63
C LEU A 150 -6.44 27.97 -14.07
N VAL A 151 -5.26 28.46 -13.68
CA VAL A 151 -3.98 27.78 -13.92
C VAL A 151 -3.99 26.39 -13.28
N ILE A 152 -4.48 26.30 -12.05
CA ILE A 152 -4.61 25.04 -11.32
C ILE A 152 -5.63 24.11 -11.95
N TRP A 153 -6.75 24.64 -12.42
CA TRP A 153 -7.73 23.87 -13.17
C TRP A 153 -7.08 23.26 -14.43
N CYS A 154 -6.36 24.08 -15.21
CA CYS A 154 -5.59 23.61 -16.36
C CYS A 154 -4.57 22.55 -15.96
N TYR A 155 -3.82 22.74 -14.88
CA TYR A 155 -2.91 21.73 -14.34
C TYR A 155 -3.63 20.39 -14.09
N GLN A 156 -4.74 20.42 -13.34
CA GLN A 156 -5.44 19.22 -12.86
C GLN A 156 -6.10 18.42 -13.97
N PHE A 157 -6.61 19.09 -15.00
CA PHE A 157 -7.37 18.48 -16.09
C PHE A 157 -6.56 18.27 -17.38
N THR A 158 -5.40 18.91 -17.53
CA THR A 158 -4.54 18.73 -18.72
C THR A 158 -3.20 18.11 -18.36
N LEU A 159 -2.32 18.83 -17.66
CA LEU A 159 -0.94 18.40 -17.41
C LEU A 159 -0.90 17.15 -16.53
N TYR A 160 -1.67 17.13 -15.44
CA TYR A 160 -1.78 15.99 -14.54
C TYR A 160 -2.20 14.73 -15.31
N GLN A 161 -3.29 14.80 -16.09
CA GLN A 161 -3.80 13.66 -16.85
C GLN A 161 -2.77 13.16 -17.87
N ARG A 162 -2.09 14.09 -18.55
CA ARG A 162 -1.03 13.77 -19.51
C ARG A 162 0.16 13.06 -18.87
N LEU A 163 0.48 13.35 -17.60
CA LEU A 163 1.56 12.71 -16.84
C LEU A 163 1.16 11.37 -16.24
N MET A 164 -0.12 11.16 -15.91
CA MET A 164 -0.57 9.91 -15.28
C MET A 164 -0.34 8.68 -16.17
N TRP A 165 -0.56 8.80 -17.49
CA TRP A 165 -0.36 7.69 -18.43
C TRP A 165 1.07 7.14 -18.45
N PRO A 166 2.12 7.95 -18.72
CA PRO A 166 3.50 7.43 -18.70
C PRO A 166 3.93 6.99 -17.29
N LEU A 167 3.44 7.63 -16.23
CA LEU A 167 3.69 7.22 -14.85
C LEU A 167 3.09 5.84 -14.51
N LYS A 168 1.91 5.53 -15.06
CA LYS A 168 1.27 4.21 -14.93
C LYS A 168 2.10 3.14 -15.62
N LEU A 169 2.45 3.36 -16.88
CA LEU A 169 3.08 2.34 -17.72
C LEU A 169 4.55 2.08 -17.39
N SER A 170 5.34 3.11 -17.10
CA SER A 170 6.80 2.97 -16.92
C SER A 170 7.21 2.53 -15.51
N GLU A 171 8.32 1.81 -15.40
CA GLU A 171 8.92 1.31 -14.16
C GLU A 171 9.71 2.41 -13.42
N ILE A 172 8.98 3.36 -12.83
CA ILE A 172 9.56 4.53 -12.18
C ILE A 172 9.66 4.31 -10.67
N ALA A 173 10.74 4.79 -10.06
CA ALA A 173 10.90 4.76 -8.61
C ALA A 173 9.97 5.78 -7.93
N SER A 174 9.30 5.36 -6.86
CA SER A 174 8.42 6.25 -6.07
C SER A 174 9.13 7.50 -5.54
N THR A 175 10.44 7.43 -5.31
CA THR A 175 11.28 8.57 -4.91
C THR A 175 11.40 9.64 -6.00
N ALA A 176 11.46 9.25 -7.28
CA ALA A 176 11.49 10.20 -8.39
C ALA A 176 10.14 10.93 -8.52
N VAL A 177 9.04 10.19 -8.34
CA VAL A 177 7.67 10.75 -8.35
C VAL A 177 7.48 11.73 -7.19
N LEU A 178 8.04 11.46 -6.00
CA LEU A 178 8.00 12.41 -4.88
C LEU A 178 8.71 13.73 -5.20
N LYS A 179 9.83 13.70 -5.95
CA LYS A 179 10.51 14.91 -6.41
C LYS A 179 9.64 15.69 -7.41
N MET A 180 8.99 14.99 -8.33
CA MET A 180 8.02 15.58 -9.28
C MET A 180 6.84 16.23 -8.54
N ASP A 181 6.26 15.54 -7.57
CA ASP A 181 5.15 16.02 -6.75
C ASP A 181 5.56 17.27 -5.96
N SER A 182 6.73 17.26 -5.32
CA SER A 182 7.26 18.44 -4.62
C SER A 182 7.39 19.65 -5.54
N LYS A 183 7.91 19.46 -6.76
CA LYS A 183 8.01 20.53 -7.76
C LYS A 183 6.63 21.07 -8.12
N ALA A 184 5.66 20.21 -8.43
CA ALA A 184 4.30 20.63 -8.76
C ALA A 184 3.63 21.37 -7.59
N ASN A 185 3.79 20.90 -6.36
CA ASN A 185 3.20 21.50 -5.17
C ASN A 185 3.73 22.92 -4.91
N ASN A 186 4.98 23.20 -5.26
CA ASN A 186 5.53 24.56 -5.16
C ASN A 186 4.82 25.54 -6.11
N TYR A 187 4.52 25.11 -7.33
CA TYR A 187 3.74 25.91 -8.28
C TYR A 187 2.30 26.07 -7.82
N ILE A 188 1.65 24.99 -7.35
CA ILE A 188 0.27 25.05 -6.84
C ILE A 188 0.15 26.06 -5.70
N ARG A 189 1.09 26.04 -4.73
CA ARG A 189 1.10 27.03 -3.64
C ARG A 189 1.27 28.46 -4.17
N LYS A 190 2.19 28.66 -5.12
CA LYS A 190 2.40 29.96 -5.76
C LYS A 190 1.10 30.47 -6.40
N TRP A 191 0.42 29.63 -7.18
CA TRP A 191 -0.81 29.98 -7.89
C TRP A 191 -2.00 30.24 -6.95
N LEU A 192 -2.08 29.55 -5.81
CA LEU A 192 -3.10 29.82 -4.78
C LEU A 192 -2.77 30.99 -3.85
N GLY A 193 -1.56 31.58 -3.94
CA GLY A 193 -1.10 32.57 -2.97
C GLY A 193 -0.86 32.00 -1.57
N LEU A 194 -0.58 30.70 -1.45
CA LEU A 194 -0.37 30.02 -0.17
C LEU A 194 1.09 30.08 0.27
N PRO A 195 1.37 30.11 1.59
CA PRO A 195 2.74 30.05 2.11
C PRO A 195 3.47 28.78 1.66
N ARG A 196 4.75 28.90 1.30
CA ARG A 196 5.59 27.76 0.85
C ARG A 196 5.70 26.65 1.90
N CYS A 197 5.61 27.00 3.18
CA CYS A 197 5.66 26.07 4.31
C CYS A 197 4.36 25.29 4.55
N LEU A 198 3.27 25.59 3.83
CA LEU A 198 1.99 24.90 4.02
C LEU A 198 2.15 23.39 3.72
N SER A 199 1.72 22.56 4.67
CA SER A 199 1.88 21.11 4.57
C SER A 199 1.06 20.50 3.43
N ASN A 200 1.54 19.41 2.84
CA ASN A 200 0.80 18.68 1.80
C ASN A 200 -0.52 18.10 2.34
N VAL A 201 -0.59 17.79 3.63
CA VAL A 201 -1.84 17.35 4.30
C VAL A 201 -2.87 18.47 4.28
N ALA A 202 -2.46 19.73 4.43
CA ALA A 202 -3.36 20.86 4.31
C ALA A 202 -3.80 21.12 2.85
N LEU A 203 -2.97 20.80 1.86
CA LEU A 203 -3.30 20.97 0.43
C LEU A 203 -4.24 19.88 -0.11
N PHE A 204 -4.02 18.63 0.27
CA PHE A 204 -4.70 17.46 -0.33
C PHE A 204 -5.55 16.64 0.65
N GLY A 205 -5.51 16.97 1.94
CA GLY A 205 -6.26 16.26 2.97
C GLY A 205 -7.73 16.65 3.01
N ARG A 206 -8.53 15.83 3.69
CA ARG A 206 -9.91 16.17 4.05
C ARG A 206 -9.87 17.12 5.25
N ASN A 207 -9.80 18.41 4.98
CA ASN A 207 -9.79 19.49 5.97
C ASN A 207 -10.87 20.52 5.63
N THR A 208 -10.90 21.65 6.35
CA THR A 208 -11.88 22.72 6.14
C THR A 208 -11.85 23.31 4.73
N LEU A 209 -10.70 23.32 4.05
CA LEU A 209 -10.55 23.90 2.71
C LEU A 209 -11.12 23.00 1.61
N GLN A 210 -11.11 21.68 1.80
CA GLN A 210 -11.57 20.66 0.84
C GLN A 210 -11.21 20.96 -0.62
N LEU A 211 -9.98 21.39 -0.89
CA LEU A 211 -9.58 21.77 -2.24
C LEU A 211 -9.67 20.55 -3.18
N PRO A 212 -10.27 20.69 -4.39
CA PRO A 212 -10.43 19.59 -5.33
C PRO A 212 -9.13 19.26 -6.09
N LEU A 213 -8.02 19.13 -5.36
CA LEU A 213 -6.69 18.91 -5.90
C LEU A 213 -6.25 17.47 -5.69
N ARG A 214 -5.54 16.92 -6.66
CA ARG A 214 -4.93 15.59 -6.56
C ARG A 214 -3.42 15.72 -6.54
N SER A 215 -2.81 15.13 -5.52
CA SER A 215 -1.36 14.94 -5.50
C SER A 215 -0.93 14.02 -6.65
N LEU A 216 0.16 14.37 -7.29
CA LEU A 216 0.81 13.58 -8.34
C LEU A 216 1.31 12.26 -7.76
N TYR A 217 1.88 12.27 -6.55
CA TYR A 217 2.32 11.06 -5.87
C TYR A 217 1.16 10.12 -5.52
N LEU A 218 0.06 10.65 -4.99
CA LEU A 218 -1.13 9.84 -4.71
C LEU A 218 -1.76 9.30 -6.00
N GLY A 219 -1.84 10.12 -7.04
CA GLY A 219 -2.27 9.71 -8.38
C GLY A 219 -1.44 8.55 -8.93
N TYR A 220 -0.12 8.68 -8.88
CA TYR A 220 0.80 7.61 -9.28
C TYR A 220 0.53 6.30 -8.53
N ARG A 221 0.38 6.34 -7.19
CA ARG A 221 0.06 5.14 -6.41
C ARG A 221 -1.27 4.53 -6.82
N GLN A 222 -2.30 5.36 -7.05
CA GLN A 222 -3.60 4.92 -7.52
C GLN A 222 -3.50 4.26 -8.90
N GLU A 223 -2.80 4.86 -9.86
CA GLU A 223 -2.62 4.29 -11.20
C GLU A 223 -1.82 3.00 -11.19
N LYS A 224 -0.81 2.87 -10.31
CA LYS A 224 -0.08 1.60 -10.11
C LYS A 224 -0.96 0.52 -9.50
N VAL A 225 -1.80 0.86 -8.54
CA VAL A 225 -2.79 -0.06 -7.97
C VAL A 225 -3.81 -0.48 -9.02
N ARG A 226 -4.32 0.45 -9.83
CA ARG A 226 -5.21 0.13 -10.97
C ARG A 226 -4.54 -0.80 -11.95
N LEU A 227 -3.27 -0.57 -12.29
CA LEU A 227 -2.52 -1.46 -13.17
C LEU A 227 -2.40 -2.88 -12.60
N VAL A 228 -2.20 -3.02 -11.28
CA VAL A 228 -2.22 -4.34 -10.63
C VAL A 228 -3.56 -5.04 -10.82
N PHE A 229 -4.67 -4.34 -10.58
CA PHE A 229 -6.01 -4.89 -10.81
C PHE A 229 -6.27 -5.23 -12.28
N GLU A 230 -5.91 -4.34 -13.21
CA GLU A 230 -6.06 -4.56 -14.66
C GLU A 230 -5.30 -5.80 -15.15
N LEU A 231 -4.16 -6.13 -14.54
CA LEU A 231 -3.38 -7.31 -14.88
C LEU A 231 -3.88 -8.57 -14.16
N ARG A 232 -4.21 -8.47 -12.87
CA ARG A 232 -4.66 -9.60 -12.03
C ARG A 232 -6.08 -10.06 -12.37
N ASP A 233 -6.98 -9.11 -12.59
CA ASP A 233 -8.40 -9.33 -12.80
C ASP A 233 -8.77 -9.09 -14.27
N SER A 234 -7.78 -9.20 -15.17
CA SER A 234 -7.99 -9.08 -16.61
C SER A 234 -8.98 -10.14 -17.09
N SER A 235 -9.93 -9.74 -17.93
CA SER A 235 -10.82 -10.69 -18.62
C SER A 235 -10.06 -11.56 -19.62
N ASP A 236 -8.87 -11.14 -20.07
CA ASP A 236 -8.02 -11.95 -20.93
C ASP A 236 -7.26 -13.00 -20.08
N PRO A 237 -7.54 -14.30 -20.24
CA PRO A 237 -6.88 -15.36 -19.49
C PRO A 237 -5.36 -15.36 -19.69
N PHE A 238 -4.87 -14.88 -20.83
CA PHE A 238 -3.45 -14.79 -21.10
C PHE A 238 -2.79 -13.73 -20.19
N VAL A 239 -3.39 -12.54 -20.09
CA VAL A 239 -2.85 -11.45 -19.26
C VAL A 239 -2.89 -11.84 -17.79
N GLN A 240 -4.01 -12.38 -17.32
CA GLN A 240 -4.16 -12.85 -15.94
C GLN A 240 -3.11 -13.90 -15.56
N LYS A 241 -2.89 -14.90 -16.42
CA LYS A 241 -1.94 -15.99 -16.16
C LYS A 241 -0.48 -15.60 -16.36
N ALA A 242 -0.20 -14.52 -17.09
CA ALA A 242 1.16 -14.02 -17.25
C ALA A 242 1.76 -13.53 -15.92
N LYS A 243 0.92 -13.15 -14.93
CA LYS A 243 1.33 -12.68 -13.59
C LYS A 243 2.48 -11.66 -13.66
N ALA A 244 2.37 -10.72 -14.61
CA ALA A 244 3.40 -9.73 -14.85
C ALA A 244 3.55 -8.82 -13.61
N PRO A 245 4.75 -8.68 -13.03
CA PRO A 245 4.92 -7.93 -11.79
C PRO A 245 4.87 -6.42 -12.05
N VAL A 246 4.15 -5.69 -11.18
CA VAL A 246 4.11 -4.21 -11.26
C VAL A 246 5.25 -3.62 -10.43
N ARG A 247 6.35 -3.30 -11.11
CA ARG A 247 7.56 -2.80 -10.46
C ARG A 247 7.41 -1.36 -10.00
N THR A 248 7.56 -1.15 -8.69
CA THR A 248 7.40 0.15 -7.99
C THR A 248 8.61 0.51 -7.10
N TRP A 249 9.71 -0.23 -7.24
CA TRP A 249 10.97 -0.11 -6.48
C TRP A 249 10.85 -0.31 -4.96
N ARG A 250 11.96 -0.22 -4.22
CA ARG A 250 12.10 -0.76 -2.85
C ARG A 250 11.18 -0.11 -1.80
N LYS A 251 10.93 1.20 -1.89
CA LYS A 251 10.23 1.97 -0.84
C LYS A 251 8.73 1.65 -0.73
N TRP A 252 8.10 1.28 -1.84
CA TRP A 252 6.67 1.00 -1.86
C TRP A 252 6.36 0.00 -2.97
N ARG A 253 5.58 -1.04 -2.64
CA ARG A 253 5.15 -2.09 -3.58
C ARG A 253 3.65 -2.04 -3.78
N ALA A 254 3.22 -1.86 -5.04
CA ALA A 254 1.81 -1.77 -5.39
C ALA A 254 1.03 -3.06 -5.06
N GLU A 255 1.58 -4.22 -5.41
CA GLU A 255 0.95 -5.53 -5.16
C GLU A 255 0.68 -5.76 -3.66
N GLN A 256 1.68 -5.51 -2.82
CA GLN A 256 1.52 -5.64 -1.35
C GLN A 256 0.48 -4.65 -0.81
N ALA A 257 0.44 -3.43 -1.34
CA ALA A 257 -0.56 -2.44 -0.94
C ALA A 257 -1.98 -2.88 -1.32
N VAL A 258 -2.14 -3.51 -2.49
CA VAL A 258 -3.41 -4.10 -2.92
C VAL A 258 -3.81 -5.24 -1.98
N ASP A 259 -2.92 -6.20 -1.74
CA ASP A 259 -3.23 -7.33 -0.86
C ASP A 259 -3.55 -6.87 0.57
N GLN A 260 -2.83 -5.89 1.11
CA GLN A 260 -3.12 -5.31 2.42
C GLN A 260 -4.49 -4.63 2.43
N ALA A 261 -4.84 -3.86 1.40
CA ALA A 261 -6.13 -3.20 1.30
C ALA A 261 -7.28 -4.21 1.19
N ILE A 262 -7.12 -5.26 0.38
CA ILE A 262 -8.11 -6.35 0.27
C ILE A 262 -8.28 -7.05 1.62
N ARG A 263 -7.17 -7.36 2.32
CA ARG A 263 -7.22 -7.96 3.67
C ARG A 263 -7.94 -7.04 4.66
N GLN A 264 -7.69 -5.73 4.61
CA GLN A 264 -8.39 -4.76 5.45
C GLN A 264 -9.89 -4.71 5.16
N LEU A 265 -10.30 -4.73 3.89
CA LEU A 265 -11.71 -4.76 3.51
C LEU A 265 -12.40 -6.05 3.98
N LYS A 266 -11.77 -7.21 3.75
CA LYS A 266 -12.26 -8.50 4.28
C LYS A 266 -12.35 -8.49 5.80
N HIS A 267 -11.35 -7.92 6.48
CA HIS A 267 -11.36 -7.77 7.92
C HIS A 267 -12.51 -6.86 8.39
N GLN A 268 -12.75 -5.74 7.72
CA GLN A 268 -13.89 -4.85 8.03
C GLN A 268 -15.23 -5.54 7.81
N GLU A 269 -15.36 -6.36 6.77
CA GLU A 269 -16.57 -7.14 6.52
C GLU A 269 -16.82 -8.17 7.65
N ILE A 270 -15.77 -8.85 8.10
CA ILE A 270 -15.85 -9.83 9.20
C ILE A 270 -16.15 -9.13 10.54
N VAL A 271 -15.47 -8.02 10.83
CA VAL A 271 -15.69 -7.22 12.06
C VAL A 271 -17.09 -6.60 12.05
N GLY A 272 -17.65 -6.32 10.88
CA GLY A 272 -18.93 -5.65 10.72
C GLY A 272 -18.86 -4.17 11.10
N TRP A 273 -20.02 -3.58 11.37
CA TRP A 273 -20.12 -2.17 11.76
C TRP A 273 -19.77 -2.01 13.25
N LEU A 274 -18.55 -1.53 13.53
CA LEU A 274 -18.18 -1.07 14.86
C LEU A 274 -18.88 0.26 15.17
N GLN A 275 -19.24 0.45 16.43
CA GLN A 275 -19.82 1.71 16.88
C GLN A 275 -18.80 2.85 16.76
N THR A 276 -19.00 3.75 15.80
CA THR A 276 -18.18 4.97 15.66
C THR A 276 -18.66 6.04 16.64
N GLY A 277 -18.29 5.91 17.91
CA GLY A 277 -18.60 6.92 18.93
C GLY A 277 -18.77 6.36 20.34
N ARG A 278 -19.10 7.24 21.30
CA ARG A 278 -19.35 6.86 22.71
C ARG A 278 -20.78 6.35 22.97
N SER A 279 -21.61 6.26 21.95
CA SER A 279 -23.06 6.28 22.08
C SER A 279 -23.74 4.95 22.43
N ARG A 280 -23.14 3.97 23.13
CA ARG A 280 -23.76 2.65 23.53
C ARG A 280 -24.53 1.84 22.45
N LEU A 281 -24.62 0.51 22.62
CA LEU A 281 -25.33 -0.34 21.64
C LEU A 281 -26.75 0.18 21.32
N GLY A 282 -27.09 0.28 20.02
CA GLY A 282 -28.45 0.54 19.53
C GLY A 282 -28.78 1.97 19.12
N TRP A 283 -27.85 2.93 19.25
CA TRP A 283 -28.11 4.33 18.89
C TRP A 283 -27.33 4.79 17.64
N GLY A 284 -28.08 5.06 16.58
CA GLY A 284 -27.61 5.55 15.28
C GLY A 284 -28.56 5.14 14.14
N PRO A 285 -28.56 5.83 12.98
CA PRO A 285 -29.35 5.41 11.84
C PRO A 285 -29.00 3.97 11.44
N ALA A 286 -30.03 3.15 11.19
CA ALA A 286 -29.85 1.77 10.76
C ALA A 286 -29.02 1.71 9.46
N PRO A 287 -28.03 0.80 9.35
CA PRO A 287 -27.15 0.78 8.20
C PRO A 287 -27.93 0.38 6.94
N GLN A 288 -27.95 1.26 5.94
CA GLN A 288 -28.47 0.96 4.63
C GLN A 288 -27.45 0.07 3.91
N ARG A 289 -27.77 -1.24 3.76
CA ARG A 289 -26.95 -2.16 2.96
C ARG A 289 -26.79 -1.58 1.55
N ARG A 290 -25.58 -1.13 1.19
CA ARG A 290 -25.24 -1.03 -0.23
C ARG A 290 -25.14 -2.47 -0.75
N ARG A 291 -26.17 -2.93 -1.46
CA ARG A 291 -26.06 -4.10 -2.35
C ARG A 291 -25.07 -3.73 -3.46
N GLY A 292 -23.78 -3.82 -3.17
CA GLY A 292 -22.72 -3.89 -4.17
C GLY A 292 -22.62 -5.34 -4.59
N SER A 293 -23.15 -5.65 -5.78
CA SER A 293 -23.14 -6.97 -6.39
C SER A 293 -21.70 -7.42 -6.68
N LEU A 294 -21.09 -8.15 -5.75
CA LEU A 294 -20.07 -9.15 -6.07
C LEU A 294 -20.78 -10.51 -6.00
N LYS A 295 -21.31 -10.95 -7.14
CA LYS A 295 -21.53 -12.37 -7.38
C LYS A 295 -20.16 -12.96 -7.68
N GLU A 296 -19.37 -13.22 -6.64
CA GLU A 296 -18.19 -14.08 -6.75
C GLU A 296 -18.53 -15.41 -6.07
N GLY A 297 -18.25 -16.48 -6.81
CA GLY A 297 -18.66 -17.84 -6.51
C GLY A 297 -18.25 -18.29 -5.13
N GLU A 298 -19.19 -18.96 -4.49
CA GLU A 298 -18.99 -19.84 -3.34
C GLU A 298 -18.07 -20.98 -3.73
N GLU A 299 -16.75 -20.78 -3.75
CA GLU A 299 -15.78 -21.88 -3.85
C GLU A 299 -14.40 -21.35 -3.41
N GLY A 300 -14.15 -21.37 -2.09
CA GLY A 300 -12.83 -20.98 -1.57
C GLY A 300 -12.75 -20.55 -0.11
N ALA A 301 -13.82 -20.64 0.68
CA ALA A 301 -13.73 -20.57 2.14
C ALA A 301 -13.60 -22.00 2.67
N GLY A 302 -12.45 -22.31 3.29
CA GLY A 302 -12.19 -23.62 3.88
C GLY A 302 -13.33 -24.06 4.80
N HIS A 303 -13.92 -25.21 4.48
CA HIS A 303 -14.86 -25.94 5.31
C HIS A 303 -14.18 -26.24 6.67
N LEU A 304 -14.37 -25.37 7.65
CA LEU A 304 -14.13 -25.72 9.05
C LEU A 304 -15.35 -26.51 9.52
N ARG A 305 -15.12 -27.81 9.72
CA ARG A 305 -15.88 -28.83 10.49
C ARG A 305 -17.37 -28.54 10.71
N THR A 306 -18.17 -29.55 10.35
CA THR A 306 -19.65 -29.54 10.30
C THR A 306 -20.37 -29.05 11.56
N ASN A 307 -19.76 -29.07 12.76
CA ASN A 307 -20.37 -28.57 14.01
C ASN A 307 -19.35 -27.83 14.91
N CYS A 308 -19.84 -26.88 15.73
CA CYS A 308 -19.05 -26.24 16.80
C CYS A 308 -18.80 -27.22 17.95
N HIS A 309 -17.54 -27.60 18.21
CA HIS A 309 -17.19 -28.54 19.30
C HIS A 309 -17.53 -28.08 20.73
N LEU A 310 -17.99 -26.84 20.93
CA LEU A 310 -18.30 -26.28 22.24
C LEU A 310 -19.80 -26.17 22.51
N CYS A 311 -20.64 -26.10 21.48
CA CYS A 311 -22.09 -25.96 21.63
C CYS A 311 -22.90 -26.62 20.51
N ASP A 312 -22.25 -27.48 19.72
CA ASP A 312 -22.81 -28.31 18.64
C ASP A 312 -23.63 -27.58 17.57
N THR A 313 -23.43 -26.27 17.43
CA THR A 313 -24.06 -25.48 16.37
C THR A 313 -23.53 -25.94 15.00
N GLN A 314 -24.44 -26.33 14.10
CA GLN A 314 -24.13 -26.74 12.74
C GLN A 314 -23.59 -25.56 11.91
N ASN A 315 -22.57 -25.82 11.09
CA ASN A 315 -21.90 -24.83 10.22
C ASN A 315 -21.58 -23.51 10.93
N PRO A 316 -20.83 -23.53 12.04
CA PRO A 316 -20.57 -22.34 12.79
C PRO A 316 -19.64 -21.41 12.01
N SER A 317 -20.00 -20.12 11.94
CA SER A 317 -19.07 -19.11 11.43
C SER A 317 -17.83 -18.99 12.33
N LEU A 318 -16.73 -18.49 11.79
CA LEU A 318 -15.53 -18.20 12.58
C LEU A 318 -15.86 -17.25 13.76
N GLN A 319 -16.80 -16.32 13.56
CA GLN A 319 -17.32 -15.43 14.60
C GLN A 319 -18.04 -16.23 15.70
N HIS A 320 -18.86 -17.21 15.35
CA HIS A 320 -19.48 -18.10 16.33
C HIS A 320 -18.44 -18.85 17.17
N ILE A 321 -17.44 -19.47 16.54
CA ILE A 321 -16.41 -20.25 17.25
C ILE A 321 -15.62 -19.37 18.24
N LEU A 322 -15.27 -18.15 17.84
CA LEU A 322 -14.36 -17.31 18.60
C LEU A 322 -15.06 -16.42 19.65
N THR A 323 -16.29 -15.96 19.39
CA THR A 323 -16.94 -14.90 20.19
C THR A 323 -18.42 -15.12 20.45
N GLY A 324 -19.13 -15.77 19.53
CA GLY A 324 -20.59 -15.95 19.61
C GLY A 324 -21.06 -17.21 20.34
N CYS A 325 -20.17 -18.18 20.60
CA CYS A 325 -20.51 -19.44 21.24
C CYS A 325 -20.88 -19.23 22.72
N LYS A 326 -22.10 -19.59 23.11
CA LYS A 326 -22.61 -19.49 24.49
C LYS A 326 -21.71 -20.20 25.50
N SER A 327 -21.19 -21.38 25.14
CA SER A 327 -20.27 -22.16 25.98
C SER A 327 -18.86 -21.56 26.06
N ALA A 328 -18.45 -20.76 25.07
CA ALA A 328 -17.16 -20.08 25.09
C ALA A 328 -17.21 -18.77 25.90
N LEU A 329 -18.36 -18.08 25.91
CA LEU A 329 -18.59 -16.84 26.64
C LEU A 329 -18.36 -17.00 28.16
N THR A 330 -18.66 -18.16 28.74
CA THR A 330 -18.40 -18.46 30.16
C THR A 330 -16.91 -18.61 30.49
N ARG A 331 -16.04 -18.78 29.48
CA ARG A 331 -14.58 -18.94 29.61
C ARG A 331 -13.79 -17.66 29.34
N TYR A 332 -14.46 -16.51 29.31
CA TYR A 332 -13.85 -15.18 29.10
C TYR A 332 -12.65 -14.94 30.03
N ARG A 333 -12.86 -15.16 31.34
CA ARG A 333 -11.83 -14.97 32.36
C ARG A 333 -10.61 -15.83 32.10
N TRP A 334 -10.81 -17.10 31.73
CA TRP A 334 -9.71 -18.00 31.44
C TRP A 334 -8.85 -17.51 30.26
N ARG A 335 -9.46 -17.06 29.16
CA ARG A 335 -8.73 -16.54 27.98
C ARG A 335 -7.97 -15.26 28.29
N HIS A 336 -8.62 -14.32 28.98
CA HIS A 336 -7.98 -13.09 29.45
C HIS A 336 -6.79 -13.41 30.34
N ASP A 337 -6.96 -14.29 31.34
CA ASP A 337 -5.89 -14.70 32.25
C ASP A 337 -4.75 -15.43 31.51
N GLN A 338 -5.02 -16.21 30.44
CA GLN A 338 -3.96 -16.83 29.63
C GLN A 338 -3.09 -15.79 28.91
N VAL A 339 -3.71 -14.77 28.32
CA VAL A 339 -2.98 -13.67 27.66
C VAL A 339 -2.24 -12.82 28.69
N LEU A 340 -2.88 -12.53 29.82
CA LEU A 340 -2.29 -11.77 30.92
C LEU A 340 -1.08 -12.50 31.52
N ARG A 341 -1.13 -13.84 31.68
CA ARG A 341 0.02 -14.67 32.09
C ARG A 341 1.21 -14.51 31.15
N LYS A 342 0.98 -14.56 29.84
CA LYS A 342 2.06 -14.41 28.85
C LYS A 342 2.64 -13.00 28.82
N LEU A 343 1.81 -11.97 28.97
CA LEU A 343 2.30 -10.60 29.10
C LEU A 343 3.09 -10.40 30.39
N ALA A 344 2.62 -10.98 31.49
CA ALA A 344 3.31 -10.92 32.78
C ALA A 344 4.71 -11.55 32.70
N GLU A 345 4.83 -12.71 32.07
CA GLU A 345 6.11 -13.40 31.86
C GLU A 345 7.11 -12.52 31.10
N VAL A 346 6.68 -11.90 30.00
CA VAL A 346 7.53 -11.02 29.17
C VAL A 346 7.95 -9.75 29.94
N LEU A 347 7.01 -9.12 30.64
CA LEU A 347 7.29 -7.89 31.39
C LEU A 347 8.18 -8.14 32.60
N GLU A 348 8.01 -9.28 33.28
CA GLU A 348 8.85 -9.67 34.41
C GLU A 348 10.30 -9.94 33.99
N ALA A 349 10.50 -10.60 32.84
CA ALA A 349 11.84 -10.79 32.27
C ALA A 349 12.52 -9.42 32.01
N ARG A 350 11.79 -8.47 31.41
CA ARG A 350 12.31 -7.13 31.14
C ARG A 350 12.57 -6.33 32.41
N ARG A 351 11.71 -6.44 33.43
CA ARG A 351 11.91 -5.79 34.74
C ARG A 351 13.21 -6.26 35.39
N LEU A 352 13.47 -7.58 35.37
CA LEU A 352 14.69 -8.17 35.93
C LEU A 352 15.95 -7.74 35.17
N GLU A 353 15.88 -7.63 33.84
CA GLU A 353 16.98 -7.08 33.02
C GLU A 353 17.30 -5.62 33.40
N VAL A 354 16.27 -4.79 33.51
CA VAL A 354 16.42 -3.34 33.82
C VAL A 354 16.94 -3.13 35.24
N ASN A 355 16.47 -3.91 36.23
CA ASN A 355 16.94 -3.81 37.61
C ASN A 355 18.39 -4.28 37.80
N LYS A 356 18.88 -5.19 36.94
CA LYS A 356 20.29 -5.63 36.96
C LYS A 356 21.24 -4.63 36.30
N THR A 357 20.70 -3.68 35.54
CA THR A 357 21.49 -2.69 34.82
C THR A 357 21.84 -1.54 35.78
N SER A 358 23.08 -1.48 36.24
CA SER A 358 23.59 -0.36 37.05
C SER A 358 23.56 0.94 36.24
N SER A 359 23.17 2.03 36.89
CA SER A 359 23.02 3.37 36.31
C SER A 359 24.29 3.83 35.58
N SER A 360 24.39 3.62 34.26
CA SER A 360 25.29 4.45 33.47
C SER A 360 24.61 5.81 33.36
N THR A 361 25.07 6.77 34.15
CA THR A 361 24.63 8.16 34.09
C THR A 361 24.93 8.71 32.69
N SER A 362 24.03 8.51 31.73
CA SER A 362 23.96 9.37 30.56
C SER A 362 23.33 10.67 31.01
N GLN A 363 24.11 11.49 31.73
CA GLN A 363 23.90 12.93 31.77
C GLN A 363 23.76 13.35 30.30
N LEU A 364 22.59 13.87 29.94
CA LEU A 364 22.38 14.54 28.66
C LEU A 364 23.35 15.74 28.61
N ARG A 365 24.58 15.51 28.17
CA ARG A 365 25.54 16.57 27.87
C ARG A 365 25.05 17.26 26.61
N ILE A 366 24.54 18.48 26.78
CA ILE A 366 24.28 19.39 25.67
C ILE A 366 25.62 19.62 24.96
N HIS A 367 25.76 19.13 23.72
CA HIS A 367 26.94 19.34 22.90
C HIS A 367 26.81 20.68 22.15
N PHE A 368 27.65 21.66 22.51
CA PHE A 368 27.80 22.88 21.73
C PHE A 368 28.69 22.63 20.51
N VAL A 369 28.24 23.04 19.33
CA VAL A 369 28.98 22.91 18.06
C VAL A 369 29.36 24.31 17.55
N ARG A 370 30.60 24.50 17.10
CA ARG A 370 31.06 25.77 16.51
C ARG A 370 30.40 26.04 15.16
N GLN A 371 30.18 27.32 14.85
CA GLN A 371 29.57 27.76 13.59
C GLN A 371 30.38 27.25 12.39
N GLY A 372 29.75 26.43 11.54
CA GLY A 372 30.33 25.88 10.31
C GLY A 372 30.74 24.40 10.33
N ALA A 373 30.61 23.68 11.47
CA ALA A 373 30.89 22.24 11.53
C ALA A 373 29.60 21.39 11.46
N GLU A 374 29.65 20.24 10.77
CA GLU A 374 28.52 19.30 10.70
C GLU A 374 28.32 18.55 12.02
N ALA A 375 27.08 18.50 12.52
CA ALA A 375 26.71 17.76 13.71
C ALA A 375 26.71 16.24 13.43
N GLN A 376 27.38 15.46 14.27
CA GLN A 376 27.30 14.00 14.19
C GLN A 376 25.90 13.52 14.59
N ASN A 377 25.34 12.64 13.75
CA ASN A 377 24.00 12.08 13.89
C ASN A 377 24.00 11.09 15.06
N ILE A 378 23.63 11.55 16.25
CA ILE A 378 23.34 10.65 17.38
C ILE A 378 22.04 9.94 17.01
N ASN A 379 22.14 8.63 16.75
CA ASN A 379 20.99 7.76 16.56
C ASN A 379 19.96 8.03 17.66
N GLN A 380 18.72 8.25 17.27
CA GLN A 380 17.60 8.48 18.18
C GLN A 380 17.59 7.36 19.23
N ASN A 381 17.81 7.72 20.49
CA ASN A 381 17.71 6.80 21.62
C ASN A 381 16.37 6.05 21.54
N GLU A 382 16.43 4.72 21.57
CA GLU A 382 15.29 3.88 21.91
C GLU A 382 14.77 4.34 23.28
N TRP A 383 13.56 4.87 23.30
CA TRP A 383 12.88 5.28 24.51
C TRP A 383 12.43 4.02 25.25
N SER A 384 13.08 3.63 26.34
CA SER A 384 12.58 2.54 27.18
C SER A 384 11.60 3.07 28.24
N ALA A 385 10.40 2.49 28.32
CA ALA A 385 9.38 2.89 29.30
C ALA A 385 9.79 2.66 30.78
N LEU A 386 10.75 1.76 31.02
CA LEU A 386 11.33 1.48 32.34
C LEU A 386 12.74 2.10 32.40
N THR A 387 12.94 3.07 33.29
CA THR A 387 14.23 3.77 33.41
C THR A 387 15.30 2.82 33.98
N PRO A 388 16.47 2.67 33.31
CA PRO A 388 17.61 1.90 33.83
C PRO A 388 18.13 2.43 35.16
N GLY A 389 18.62 1.54 36.02
CA GLY A 389 19.21 1.93 37.32
C GLY A 389 18.21 2.32 38.41
N CYS A 390 16.92 2.10 38.18
CA CYS A 390 15.87 2.24 39.20
C CYS A 390 15.33 0.86 39.58
N GLU A 391 15.02 0.64 40.85
CA GLU A 391 14.36 -0.59 41.28
C GLU A 391 12.88 -0.55 40.91
N TRP A 392 12.50 -1.35 39.91
CA TRP A 392 11.12 -1.53 39.50
C TRP A 392 10.50 -2.77 40.14
N ASN A 393 9.29 -2.63 40.64
CA ASN A 393 8.44 -3.69 41.18
C ASN A 393 7.23 -3.91 40.26
N MET A 394 6.67 -5.13 40.24
CA MET A 394 5.50 -5.49 39.42
C MET A 394 4.48 -6.34 40.18
N ARG A 395 3.20 -6.11 39.92
CA ARG A 395 2.06 -6.92 40.38
C ARG A 395 1.08 -7.13 39.21
N VAL A 396 0.45 -8.29 39.15
CA VAL A 396 -0.48 -8.69 38.08
C VAL A 396 -1.74 -9.26 38.71
N ASP A 397 -2.93 -8.91 38.19
CA ASP A 397 -4.21 -9.43 38.67
C ASP A 397 -4.53 -10.80 38.06
N LEU A 398 -3.83 -11.83 38.55
CA LEU A 398 -4.10 -13.23 38.27
C LEU A 398 -4.66 -13.92 39.52
N ASP A 399 -5.60 -14.85 39.33
CA ASP A 399 -6.11 -15.77 40.36
C ASP A 399 -6.73 -15.11 41.62
N GLN A 400 -7.25 -13.87 41.49
CA GLN A 400 -7.98 -13.12 42.54
C GLN A 400 -7.17 -12.67 43.77
N GLN A 401 -5.86 -12.88 43.80
CA GLN A 401 -5.02 -12.53 44.96
C GLN A 401 -4.38 -11.14 44.88
N PHE A 402 -4.75 -10.33 43.88
CA PHE A 402 -4.18 -9.00 43.71
C PHE A 402 -4.48 -8.07 44.89
N LYS A 403 -3.40 -7.56 45.50
CA LYS A 403 -3.42 -6.47 46.48
C LYS A 403 -2.64 -5.30 45.88
N PHE A 404 -3.28 -4.14 45.82
CA PHE A 404 -2.64 -2.94 45.31
C PHE A 404 -1.52 -2.50 46.27
N PRO A 405 -0.33 -2.12 45.78
CA PRO A 405 0.80 -1.75 46.63
C PRO A 405 0.47 -0.54 47.52
N VAL A 406 0.56 -0.73 48.84
CA VAL A 406 0.22 0.30 49.84
C VAL A 406 1.16 1.50 49.79
N GLU A 407 2.36 1.32 49.25
CA GLU A 407 3.38 2.35 49.04
C GLU A 407 2.96 3.36 47.97
N ILE A 408 1.98 3.02 47.13
CA ILE A 408 1.44 3.89 46.08
C ILE A 408 0.15 4.56 46.53
N ALA A 409 -0.83 3.75 46.97
CA ALA A 409 -2.12 4.23 47.48
C ALA A 409 -2.88 3.09 48.16
N THR A 410 -3.71 3.44 49.15
CA THR A 410 -4.68 2.47 49.71
C THR A 410 -5.95 2.46 48.83
N THR A 411 -6.15 1.39 48.07
CA THR A 411 -7.30 1.23 47.16
C THR A 411 -7.70 -0.25 47.01
N SER A 412 -9.00 -0.48 46.82
CA SER A 412 -9.55 -1.80 46.49
C SER A 412 -9.57 -2.10 44.99
N LEU A 413 -9.13 -1.14 44.16
CA LEU A 413 -9.15 -1.26 42.70
C LEU A 413 -8.02 -2.15 42.19
N ARG A 414 -8.33 -2.92 41.14
CA ARG A 414 -7.47 -3.98 40.60
C ARG A 414 -7.27 -3.76 39.09
N PRO A 415 -6.25 -3.01 38.68
CA PRO A 415 -5.81 -3.00 37.29
C PRO A 415 -5.12 -4.32 36.93
N ASP A 416 -5.13 -4.69 35.65
CA ASP A 416 -4.58 -5.98 35.21
C ASP A 416 -3.06 -6.11 35.51
N ILE A 417 -2.28 -5.02 35.35
CA ILE A 417 -0.85 -4.97 35.72
C ILE A 417 -0.51 -3.61 36.37
N VAL A 418 0.31 -3.63 37.42
CA VAL A 418 0.95 -2.45 38.01
C VAL A 418 2.46 -2.64 38.07
N LEU A 419 3.19 -1.69 37.52
CA LEU A 419 4.64 -1.54 37.63
C LEU A 419 4.92 -0.25 38.39
N TRP A 420 5.84 -0.25 39.35
CA TRP A 420 6.20 0.98 40.04
C TRP A 420 7.65 0.98 40.51
N SER A 421 8.19 2.18 40.64
CA SER A 421 9.50 2.39 41.23
C SER A 421 9.42 3.56 42.20
N THR A 422 9.84 3.32 43.44
CA THR A 422 9.92 4.34 44.49
C THR A 422 11.08 5.31 44.22
N SER A 423 12.18 4.81 43.64
CA SER A 423 13.35 5.62 43.30
C SER A 423 13.08 6.62 42.16
N SER A 424 12.35 6.20 41.11
CA SER A 424 11.97 7.09 40.00
C SER A 424 10.62 7.79 40.20
N ARG A 425 9.92 7.50 41.31
CA ARG A 425 8.55 7.99 41.61
C ARG A 425 7.57 7.80 40.44
N THR A 426 7.67 6.66 39.75
CA THR A 426 6.86 6.36 38.55
C THR A 426 6.00 5.12 38.79
N VAL A 427 4.74 5.16 38.33
CA VAL A 427 3.76 4.07 38.50
C VAL A 427 3.03 3.78 37.18
N ILE A 428 3.38 2.73 36.47
CA ILE A 428 2.71 2.33 35.22
C ILE A 428 1.56 1.36 35.54
N MET A 429 0.36 1.65 35.05
CA MET A 429 -0.79 0.74 35.12
C MET A 429 -1.19 0.32 33.71
N ALA A 430 -1.37 -0.97 33.49
CA ALA A 430 -1.82 -1.51 32.20
C ALA A 430 -3.14 -2.27 32.37
N GLU A 431 -4.01 -2.11 31.36
CA GLU A 431 -5.28 -2.82 31.25
C GLU A 431 -5.30 -3.55 29.91
N LEU A 432 -5.50 -4.87 29.94
CA LEU A 432 -5.52 -5.72 28.76
C LEU A 432 -6.91 -5.70 28.14
N THR A 433 -6.98 -5.28 26.87
CA THR A 433 -8.16 -5.47 26.03
C THR A 433 -7.84 -6.44 24.91
N VAL A 434 -8.45 -7.63 24.91
CA VAL A 434 -8.28 -8.61 23.83
C VAL A 434 -9.23 -8.26 22.67
N PRO A 435 -8.72 -7.98 21.46
CA PRO A 435 -9.45 -7.25 20.40
C PRO A 435 -10.61 -8.00 19.74
N TRP A 436 -10.78 -9.30 20.00
CA TRP A 436 -11.90 -10.06 19.44
C TRP A 436 -13.07 -10.22 20.43
N GLU A 437 -13.05 -9.57 21.60
CA GLU A 437 -14.07 -9.73 22.65
C GLU A 437 -15.03 -8.52 22.79
N GLU A 438 -15.17 -7.71 21.73
CA GLU A 438 -16.09 -6.55 21.72
C GLU A 438 -17.59 -6.93 21.76
N GLY A 439 -17.91 -8.22 21.64
CA GLY A 439 -19.28 -8.74 21.84
C GLY A 439 -19.75 -8.78 23.30
N THR A 440 -18.86 -8.60 24.28
CA THR A 440 -19.21 -8.45 25.70
C THR A 440 -18.80 -7.07 26.18
N GLU A 441 -19.66 -6.07 25.98
CA GLU A 441 -19.36 -4.67 26.34
C GLU A 441 -19.29 -4.41 27.85
N GLN A 442 -19.93 -5.24 28.68
CA GLN A 442 -20.05 -4.96 30.12
C GLN A 442 -18.74 -5.16 30.92
N PRO A 443 -17.97 -6.25 30.75
CA PRO A 443 -16.72 -6.46 31.50
C PRO A 443 -15.62 -5.47 31.12
N SER A 444 -15.45 -5.20 29.83
CA SER A 444 -14.37 -4.34 29.30
C SER A 444 -14.56 -2.86 29.65
N LYS A 445 -15.81 -2.35 29.61
CA LYS A 445 -16.15 -0.98 30.05
C LYS A 445 -16.02 -0.81 31.56
N GLY A 446 -16.35 -1.83 32.36
CA GLY A 446 -16.17 -1.81 33.82
C GLY A 446 -14.70 -1.73 34.23
N ARG A 447 -13.85 -2.53 33.58
CA ARG A 447 -12.40 -2.59 33.79
C ARG A 447 -11.67 -1.29 33.46
N ARG A 448 -11.86 -0.74 32.25
CA ARG A 448 -11.30 0.58 31.89
C ARG A 448 -11.73 1.72 32.83
N ARG A 449 -12.97 1.67 33.35
CA ARG A 449 -13.44 2.64 34.35
C ARG A 449 -12.74 2.45 35.70
N SER A 450 -12.49 1.21 36.12
CA SER A 450 -11.71 0.87 37.32
C SER A 450 -10.29 1.44 37.24
N THR A 451 -9.56 1.21 36.15
CA THR A 451 -8.19 1.73 35.95
C THR A 451 -8.14 3.26 35.99
N VAL A 452 -9.08 3.93 35.32
CA VAL A 452 -9.18 5.40 35.31
C VAL A 452 -9.57 5.95 36.69
N SER A 453 -10.45 5.26 37.43
CA SER A 453 -10.82 5.62 38.80
C SER A 453 -9.62 5.44 39.75
N CYS A 454 -8.86 4.38 39.60
CA CYS A 454 -7.65 4.10 40.37
C CYS A 454 -6.60 5.19 40.15
N ARG A 455 -6.39 5.58 38.89
CA ARG A 455 -5.51 6.70 38.52
C ARG A 455 -5.90 8.00 39.24
N ARG A 456 -7.19 8.34 39.26
CA ARG A 456 -7.68 9.56 39.94
C ARG A 456 -7.48 9.49 41.46
N HIS A 457 -7.63 8.30 42.05
CA HIS A 457 -7.44 8.09 43.49
C HIS A 457 -5.96 8.25 43.88
N VAL A 458 -5.04 7.64 43.13
CA VAL A 458 -3.59 7.80 43.33
C VAL A 458 -3.16 9.26 43.18
N GLN A 459 -3.68 9.97 42.17
CA GLN A 459 -3.38 11.39 41.96
C GLN A 459 -3.87 12.31 43.08
N LYS A 460 -4.95 11.93 43.79
CA LYS A 460 -5.47 12.72 44.92
C LYS A 460 -4.69 12.50 46.21
N GLN A 461 -4.10 11.32 46.40
CA GLN A 461 -3.26 11.01 47.57
C GLN A 461 -1.81 11.48 47.39
N GLY A 462 -1.30 11.55 46.16
CA GLY A 462 0.02 12.08 45.82
C GLY A 462 0.06 13.61 45.77
N GLY A 463 0.14 14.26 46.93
CA GLY A 463 0.41 15.70 47.03
C GLY A 463 1.85 16.05 46.63
N ARG A 464 1.98 16.92 45.61
CA ARG A 464 3.18 17.59 45.05
C ARG A 464 3.98 16.80 43.99
N HIS A 465 3.96 17.39 42.79
CA HIS A 465 4.60 17.04 41.50
C HIS A 465 3.83 16.05 40.59
N PRO A 466 3.43 16.48 39.37
CA PRO A 466 2.87 15.57 38.38
C PRO A 466 4.00 14.73 37.76
N PRO A 467 3.89 13.39 37.72
CA PRO A 467 4.71 12.61 36.80
C PRO A 467 4.29 12.92 35.35
N THR A 468 5.28 12.95 34.47
CA THR A 468 5.28 13.21 33.02
C THR A 468 4.20 12.44 32.22
N PRO A 469 3.90 12.81 30.95
CA PRO A 469 2.64 12.47 30.30
C PRO A 469 2.43 10.96 30.12
N TRP A 470 1.22 10.52 30.47
CA TRP A 470 0.80 9.12 30.51
C TRP A 470 0.30 8.64 29.14
N LYS A 471 0.88 7.54 28.62
CA LYS A 471 0.51 6.88 27.37
C LYS A 471 -0.38 5.66 27.59
N SER A 472 -1.20 5.33 26.60
CA SER A 472 -2.05 4.12 26.56
C SER A 472 -1.19 2.86 26.42
N ALA A 473 -1.58 1.75 27.04
CA ALA A 473 -0.86 0.47 27.00
C ALA A 473 -0.59 -0.08 25.58
N ALA A 474 -1.28 0.43 24.55
CA ALA A 474 -1.00 0.11 23.15
C ALA A 474 0.34 0.68 22.62
N GLU A 475 0.91 1.71 23.26
CA GLU A 475 2.20 2.30 22.84
C GLU A 475 3.43 1.59 23.42
N VAL A 476 3.31 0.80 24.49
CA VAL A 476 4.46 0.11 25.11
C VAL A 476 4.78 -1.23 24.41
N LEU A 477 3.81 -1.83 23.71
CA LEU A 477 3.96 -3.15 23.07
C LEU A 477 4.38 -3.11 21.59
N LEU A 478 4.63 -1.93 21.02
CA LEU A 478 5.07 -1.78 19.62
C LEU A 478 6.56 -1.42 19.46
N GLU A 479 7.36 -1.61 20.52
CA GLU A 479 8.79 -1.26 20.48
C GLU A 479 9.73 -2.39 20.01
N ASN A 480 9.25 -3.56 19.58
CA ASN A 480 10.09 -4.56 18.88
C ASN A 480 9.27 -5.54 18.03
N PRO A 481 9.27 -5.46 16.69
CA PRO A 481 8.59 -6.43 15.82
C PRO A 481 9.32 -7.78 15.69
N SER A 482 10.40 -8.00 16.45
CA SER A 482 11.39 -9.04 16.15
C SER A 482 11.21 -10.38 16.88
N ASN A 483 10.34 -10.47 17.90
CA ASN A 483 10.25 -11.66 18.75
C ASN A 483 8.81 -12.11 19.05
N VAL A 484 7.99 -12.25 17.99
CA VAL A 484 6.77 -13.08 18.07
C VAL A 484 6.81 -14.05 16.90
N SER A 485 7.37 -15.23 17.15
CA SER A 485 7.22 -16.44 16.34
C SER A 485 6.22 -17.37 16.99
#